data_AF-A0AAW6CDW4-F1
#
_entry.id   AF-A0AAW6CDW4-F1
#
_cell.length_a   1.000
_cell.length_b   1.000
_cell.length_c   1.000
_cell.angle_alpha   90.00
_cell.angle_beta   90.00
_cell.angle_gamma   90.00
#
_symmetry.space_group_name_H-M   'P 1'
#
loop_
_entity.id
_entity.type
_entity.pdbx_description
1 polymer ?
#
loop_
_entity_poly.entity_id
_entity_poly.type
_entity_poly.pdbx_seq_one_letter_code
_entity_poly.pdbx_strand_id
1 'polypeptide(L)'
;MAVTVDTSGLDRLMESWDALVRQFPEKKRDLLEQVGTRLLQEVRTGIGSTGKVSGWQAPHMGSGGGYVAVRPKAETYQTTKSGKRYAVGYITNAIESGHRHGGPRGGGKGYRYRPRYQTAAVPGRFFYEAARAALAGMGQEEADRLMQLIVDGLEGKL
;
A
#
# COMPACT_ATOMS: atom_id res chain seq x y z
N MET A 1 -2.37 -32.50 -54.91
CA MET A 1 -2.58 -31.05 -54.68
C MET A 1 -2.50 -30.84 -53.18
N ALA A 2 -1.62 -29.96 -52.71
CA ALA A 2 -1.56 -29.57 -51.31
C ALA A 2 -2.19 -28.17 -51.17
N VAL A 3 -3.11 -28.02 -50.23
CA VAL A 3 -3.68 -26.72 -49.85
C VAL A 3 -2.98 -26.33 -48.56
N THR A 4 -2.28 -25.19 -48.57
CA THR A 4 -1.63 -24.64 -47.38
C THR A 4 -2.49 -23.53 -46.79
N VAL A 5 -2.61 -23.50 -45.47
CA VAL A 5 -3.25 -22.41 -44.73
C VAL A 5 -2.16 -21.43 -44.31
N ASP A 6 -2.39 -20.14 -44.52
CA ASP A 6 -1.50 -19.08 -44.02
C ASP A 6 -1.67 -18.95 -42.49
N THR A 7 -0.60 -19.22 -41.74
CA THR A 7 -0.55 -19.14 -40.27
C THR A 7 0.15 -17.90 -39.76
N SER A 8 0.68 -17.03 -40.65
CA SER A 8 1.51 -15.89 -40.27
C SER A 8 0.84 -14.96 -39.26
N GLY A 9 -0.48 -14.78 -39.35
CA GLY A 9 -1.27 -14.02 -38.37
C GLY A 9 -1.33 -14.67 -36.99
N LEU A 10 -1.38 -16.01 -36.91
CA LEU A 10 -1.34 -16.74 -35.64
C LEU A 10 0.06 -16.68 -35.03
N ASP A 11 1.10 -16.85 -35.84
CA ASP A 11 2.49 -16.77 -35.39
C ASP A 11 2.80 -15.39 -34.78
N ARG A 12 2.39 -14.31 -35.46
CA ARG A 12 2.49 -12.94 -34.95
C ARG A 12 1.74 -12.73 -33.64
N LEU A 13 0.55 -13.30 -33.51
CA LEU A 13 -0.23 -13.21 -32.27
C LEU A 13 0.49 -13.93 -31.12
N MET A 14 1.07 -15.11 -31.36
CA MET A 14 1.83 -15.83 -30.34
C MET A 14 3.07 -15.06 -29.90
N GLU A 15 3.82 -14.46 -30.83
CA GLU A 15 4.99 -13.63 -30.50
C GLU A 15 4.61 -12.42 -29.63
N SER A 16 3.54 -11.72 -30.00
CA SER A 16 3.00 -10.60 -29.25
C SER A 16 2.49 -11.01 -27.86
N TRP A 17 1.85 -12.18 -27.74
CA TRP A 17 1.44 -12.74 -26.45
C TRP A 17 2.65 -13.08 -25.56
N ASP A 18 3.69 -13.70 -26.12
CA ASP A 18 4.92 -13.99 -25.39
C ASP A 18 5.62 -12.71 -24.92
N ALA A 19 5.62 -11.67 -25.76
CA ALA A 19 6.13 -10.35 -25.41
C ALA A 19 5.33 -9.73 -24.25
N LEU A 20 3.99 -9.82 -24.29
CA LEU A 20 3.12 -9.36 -23.19
C LEU A 20 3.45 -10.07 -21.88
N VAL A 21 3.50 -11.40 -21.88
CA VAL A 21 3.74 -12.21 -20.67
C VAL A 21 5.11 -11.89 -20.05
N ARG A 22 6.12 -11.62 -20.88
CA ARG A 22 7.46 -11.21 -20.43
C ARG A 22 7.48 -9.80 -19.82
N GLN A 23 6.80 -8.84 -20.43
CA GLN A 23 6.85 -7.43 -20.03
C GLN A 23 5.89 -7.08 -18.88
N PHE A 24 4.76 -7.78 -18.78
CA PHE A 24 3.69 -7.45 -17.85
C PHE A 24 4.11 -7.39 -16.36
N PRO A 25 4.93 -8.33 -15.83
CA PRO A 25 5.35 -8.29 -14.42
C PRO A 25 6.12 -7.02 -14.05
N GLU A 26 7.02 -6.57 -14.93
CA GLU A 26 7.79 -5.34 -14.74
C GLU A 26 6.88 -4.11 -14.81
N LYS A 27 6.02 -4.02 -15.84
CA LYS A 27 5.07 -2.90 -15.99
C LYS A 27 4.09 -2.79 -14.83
N LYS A 28 3.61 -3.93 -14.32
CA LYS A 28 2.79 -3.98 -13.10
C LYS A 28 3.58 -3.47 -11.89
N ARG A 29 4.85 -3.84 -11.77
CA ARG A 29 5.70 -3.39 -10.67
C ARG A 29 5.90 -1.87 -10.71
N ASP A 30 6.21 -1.31 -11.87
CA ASP A 30 6.38 0.13 -12.06
C ASP A 30 5.12 0.91 -11.65
N LEU A 31 3.94 0.41 -12.05
CA LEU A 31 2.66 0.96 -11.63
C LEU A 31 2.52 0.97 -10.11
N LEU A 32 2.83 -0.15 -9.45
CA LEU A 32 2.75 -0.24 -8.00
C LEU A 32 3.78 0.66 -7.29
N GLU A 33 4.97 0.88 -7.86
CA GLU A 33 5.94 1.82 -7.31
C GLU A 33 5.45 3.27 -7.37
N GLN A 34 4.79 3.65 -8.48
CA GLN A 34 4.16 4.96 -8.63
C GLN A 34 2.99 5.15 -7.67
N VAL A 35 2.11 4.14 -7.55
CA VAL A 35 1.01 4.13 -6.58
C VAL A 35 1.56 4.23 -5.15
N GLY A 36 2.64 3.53 -4.84
CA GLY A 36 3.29 3.60 -3.52
C GLY A 36 3.83 4.98 -3.19
N THR A 37 4.38 5.68 -4.19
CA THR A 37 4.89 7.05 -4.05
C THR A 37 3.75 8.04 -3.79
N ARG A 38 2.65 7.93 -4.52
CA ARG A 38 1.46 8.76 -4.32
C ARG A 38 0.81 8.47 -2.96
N LEU A 39 0.64 7.19 -2.61
CA LEU A 39 0.15 6.79 -1.30
C LEU A 39 1.01 7.33 -0.17
N LEU A 40 2.34 7.39 -0.34
CA LEU A 40 3.23 7.99 0.65
C LEU A 40 2.94 9.48 0.83
N GLN A 41 2.71 10.21 -0.26
CA GLN A 41 2.35 11.62 -0.21
C GLN A 41 1.04 11.82 0.57
N GLU A 42 0.00 11.04 0.26
CA GLU A 42 -1.28 11.10 0.97
C GLU A 42 -1.16 10.78 2.47
N VAL A 43 -0.40 9.74 2.82
CA VAL A 43 -0.11 9.42 4.22
C VAL A 43 0.58 10.59 4.92
N ARG A 44 1.55 11.24 4.26
CA ARG A 44 2.25 12.40 4.82
C ARG A 44 1.34 13.62 4.97
N THR A 45 0.43 13.84 4.02
CA THR A 45 -0.61 14.87 4.10
C THR A 45 -1.55 14.60 5.27
N GLY A 46 -2.00 13.36 5.45
CA GLY A 46 -2.82 12.94 6.58
C GLY A 46 -2.10 13.12 7.94
N ILE A 47 -0.79 12.88 7.99
CA ILE A 47 0.08 13.18 9.15
C ILE A 47 0.25 14.70 9.36
N GLY A 48 -0.15 15.54 8.40
CA GLY A 48 -0.26 17.00 8.48
C GLY A 48 0.95 17.75 9.05
N SER A 49 2.16 17.23 8.82
CA SER A 49 3.43 17.94 9.01
C SER A 49 4.61 17.18 8.38
N THR A 50 5.70 17.89 8.11
CA THR A 50 7.04 17.36 7.77
C THR A 50 7.81 16.82 8.98
N GLY A 51 7.11 16.48 10.08
CA GLY A 51 7.73 15.99 11.31
C GLY A 51 8.34 14.59 11.19
N LYS A 52 8.97 14.13 12.28
CA LYS A 52 9.66 12.84 12.34
C LYS A 52 8.80 11.65 11.87
N VAL A 53 7.51 11.65 12.22
CA VAL A 53 6.56 10.59 11.86
C VAL A 53 6.39 10.46 10.34
N SER A 54 6.34 11.58 9.63
CA SER A 54 6.27 11.63 8.16
C SER A 54 7.55 11.08 7.51
N GLY A 55 8.72 11.38 8.10
CA GLY A 55 10.01 10.85 7.66
C GLY A 55 10.24 9.36 7.96
N TRP A 56 9.46 8.79 8.90
CA TRP A 56 9.47 7.36 9.20
C TRP A 56 8.63 6.54 8.23
N GLN A 57 7.75 7.15 7.43
CA GLN A 57 6.94 6.40 6.47
C GLN A 57 7.73 6.11 5.19
N ALA A 58 7.56 4.90 4.66
CA ALA A 58 8.15 4.47 3.40
C ALA A 58 7.22 3.49 2.65
N PRO A 59 7.25 3.49 1.31
CA PRO A 59 6.60 2.46 0.52
C PRO A 59 7.34 1.14 0.69
N HIS A 60 6.60 0.05 0.62
CA HIS A 60 7.08 -1.31 0.77
C HIS A 60 6.41 -2.20 -0.27
N MET A 61 7.21 -2.68 -1.22
CA MET A 61 6.79 -3.65 -2.23
C MET A 61 6.78 -5.06 -1.62
N GLY A 62 5.70 -5.82 -1.85
CA GLY A 62 5.67 -7.23 -1.51
C GLY A 62 6.72 -8.03 -2.31
N SER A 63 7.24 -9.12 -1.76
CA SER A 63 8.31 -9.93 -2.38
C SER A 63 7.99 -10.41 -3.80
N GLY A 64 6.71 -10.65 -4.11
CA GLY A 64 6.24 -11.03 -5.45
C GLY A 64 5.76 -9.87 -6.33
N GLY A 65 5.95 -8.60 -5.95
CA GLY A 65 5.45 -7.45 -6.72
C GLY A 65 3.92 -7.41 -6.86
N GLY A 66 3.20 -8.12 -5.98
CA GLY A 66 1.74 -8.23 -6.05
C GLY A 66 0.99 -7.05 -5.45
N TYR A 67 1.64 -6.32 -4.54
CA TYR A 67 1.07 -5.16 -3.85
C TYR A 67 2.17 -4.22 -3.35
N VAL A 68 1.78 -2.96 -3.13
CA VAL A 68 2.57 -1.96 -2.41
C VAL A 68 1.80 -1.49 -1.18
N ALA A 69 2.51 -1.21 -0.09
CA ALA A 69 1.94 -0.61 1.10
C ALA A 69 2.84 0.50 1.61
N VAL A 70 2.28 1.52 2.26
CA VAL A 70 3.06 2.52 3.01
C VAL A 70 3.01 2.16 4.48
N ARG A 71 4.17 2.06 5.11
CA ARG A 71 4.29 1.71 6.53
C ARG A 71 5.52 2.38 7.16
N PRO A 72 5.64 2.36 8.50
CA PRO A 72 6.82 2.86 9.17
C PRO A 72 8.02 1.99 8.82
N LYS A 73 9.19 2.61 8.66
CA LYS A 73 10.45 1.92 8.38
C LYS A 73 10.75 0.88 9.47
N ALA A 74 11.07 -0.34 9.02
CA ALA A 74 11.59 -1.39 9.88
C ALA A 74 12.95 -0.98 10.47
N GLU A 75 13.34 -1.61 11.58
CA GLU A 75 14.61 -1.37 12.29
C GLU A 75 14.96 0.11 12.55
N THR A 76 13.94 0.97 12.57
CA THR A 76 14.09 2.38 12.85
C THR A 76 13.58 2.64 14.25
N TYR A 77 14.40 3.31 15.05
CA TYR A 77 14.14 3.52 16.48
C TYR A 77 14.22 4.99 16.83
N GLN A 78 13.38 5.42 17.75
CA GLN A 78 13.48 6.72 18.41
C GLN A 78 13.92 6.51 19.86
N THR A 79 14.91 7.31 20.28
CA THR A 79 15.43 7.29 21.65
C THR A 79 14.82 8.45 22.45
N THR A 80 14.28 8.15 23.63
CA THR A 80 13.81 9.19 24.57
C THR A 80 14.99 9.90 25.21
N LYS A 81 14.73 11.05 25.87
CA LYS A 81 15.76 11.75 26.68
C LYS A 81 16.36 10.85 27.78
N SER A 82 15.61 9.86 28.26
CA SER A 82 16.05 8.87 29.25
C SER A 82 16.82 7.67 28.67
N GLY A 83 17.12 7.68 27.36
CA GLY A 83 17.88 6.61 26.70
C GLY A 83 17.06 5.39 26.27
N LYS A 84 15.74 5.36 26.52
CA LYS A 84 14.89 4.24 26.12
C LYS A 84 14.58 4.30 24.63
N ARG A 85 14.79 3.18 23.93
CA ARG A 85 14.52 3.04 22.49
C ARG A 85 13.13 2.47 22.25
N TYR A 86 12.43 3.06 21.29
CA TYR A 86 11.14 2.56 20.80
C TYR A 86 11.20 2.42 19.28
N ALA A 87 10.73 1.30 18.76
CA ALA A 87 10.55 1.16 17.32
C ALA A 87 9.54 2.21 16.83
N VAL A 88 9.85 2.88 15.72
CA VAL A 88 8.98 3.93 15.16
C VAL A 88 7.61 3.41 14.74
N GLY A 89 7.50 2.11 14.47
CA GLY A 89 6.23 1.43 14.24
C GLY A 89 5.27 1.53 15.43
N TYR A 90 5.77 1.33 16.65
CA TYR A 90 4.95 1.47 17.86
C TYR A 90 4.48 2.90 18.09
N ILE A 91 5.38 3.86 17.87
CA ILE A 91 5.04 5.29 17.98
C ILE A 91 4.00 5.67 16.91
N THR A 92 4.18 5.20 15.69
CA THR A 92 3.24 5.48 14.60
C THR A 92 1.87 4.88 14.89
N ASN A 93 1.81 3.63 15.37
CA ASN A 93 0.55 2.98 15.73
C ASN A 93 -0.19 3.73 16.86
N ALA A 94 0.55 4.25 17.85
CA ALA A 94 -0.01 5.06 18.92
C ALA A 94 -0.64 6.37 18.42
N ILE A 95 -0.04 7.01 17.41
CA ILE A 95 -0.58 8.23 16.78
C ILE A 95 -1.76 7.90 15.87
N GLU A 96 -1.65 6.80 15.12
CA GLU A 96 -2.67 6.39 14.15
C GLU A 96 -3.98 5.97 14.83
N SER A 97 -3.88 5.05 15.80
CA SER A 97 -5.04 4.50 16.52
C SER A 97 -5.50 5.35 17.70
N GLY A 98 -4.67 6.31 18.12
CA GLY A 98 -4.91 7.15 19.29
C GLY A 98 -4.70 6.41 20.61
N HIS A 99 -5.25 6.97 21.69
CA HIS A 99 -5.18 6.40 23.03
C HIS A 99 -6.57 6.18 23.58
N ARG A 100 -6.91 4.92 23.87
CA ARG A 100 -8.17 4.57 24.51
C ARG A 100 -8.08 4.79 26.03
N HIS A 101 -9.21 5.09 26.66
CA HIS A 101 -9.28 4.98 28.11
C HIS A 101 -8.99 3.55 28.55
N GLY A 102 -8.38 3.39 29.73
CA GLY A 102 -7.98 2.09 30.24
C GLY A 102 -9.16 1.11 30.28
N GLY A 103 -8.95 -0.07 29.71
CA GLY A 103 -9.91 -1.17 29.69
C GLY A 103 -10.06 -1.87 31.05
N PRO A 104 -10.83 -2.96 31.12
CA PRO A 104 -10.98 -3.77 32.32
C PRO A 104 -9.60 -4.11 32.91
N ARG A 105 -9.36 -3.72 34.16
CA ARG A 105 -8.28 -4.32 34.93
C ARG A 105 -8.80 -5.64 35.48
N GLY A 106 -8.00 -6.71 35.38
CA GLY A 106 -8.38 -8.06 35.80
C GLY A 106 -9.03 -8.03 37.18
N GLY A 107 -10.36 -8.15 37.20
CA GLY A 107 -11.15 -8.17 38.42
C GLY A 107 -11.51 -9.61 38.74
N GLY A 108 -11.57 -9.93 40.03
CA GLY A 108 -11.95 -11.26 40.51
C GLY A 108 -13.32 -11.72 39.99
N LYS A 109 -13.63 -13.00 40.23
CA LYS A 109 -14.92 -13.62 39.85
C LYS A 109 -16.10 -12.69 40.21
N GLY A 110 -16.84 -12.25 39.20
CA GLY A 110 -17.99 -11.35 39.34
C GLY A 110 -17.76 -9.90 38.90
N TYR A 111 -16.53 -9.50 38.57
CA TYR A 111 -16.26 -8.17 38.05
C TYR A 111 -16.78 -8.00 36.61
N ARG A 112 -17.87 -7.24 36.45
CA ARG A 112 -18.37 -6.80 35.14
C ARG A 112 -17.92 -5.37 34.90
N TYR A 113 -16.84 -5.22 34.13
CA TYR A 113 -16.38 -3.91 33.68
C TYR A 113 -17.46 -3.21 32.86
N ARG A 114 -17.83 -1.99 33.28
CA ARG A 114 -18.67 -1.07 32.50
C ARG A 114 -17.83 0.17 32.19
N PRO A 115 -17.43 0.41 30.93
CA PRO A 115 -16.70 1.62 30.58
C PRO A 115 -17.60 2.84 30.83
N ARG A 116 -17.06 3.85 31.52
CA ARG A 116 -17.75 5.12 31.76
C ARG A 116 -17.71 6.03 30.54
N TYR A 117 -16.70 5.86 29.68
CA TYR A 117 -16.47 6.66 28.48
C TYR A 117 -16.43 5.73 27.27
N GLN A 118 -17.18 6.08 26.23
CA GLN A 118 -17.24 5.31 24.97
C GLN A 118 -16.29 5.86 23.89
N THR A 119 -15.70 7.03 24.13
CA THR A 119 -14.77 7.70 23.21
C THR A 119 -13.32 7.43 23.63
N ALA A 120 -12.38 7.53 22.70
CA ALA A 120 -10.96 7.46 23.02
C ALA A 120 -10.51 8.68 23.86
N ALA A 121 -9.53 8.49 24.74
CA ALA A 121 -8.92 9.55 25.53
C ALA A 121 -8.19 10.57 24.63
N VAL A 122 -7.54 10.07 23.58
CA VAL A 122 -6.99 10.85 22.47
C VAL A 122 -7.45 10.20 21.19
N PRO A 123 -8.18 10.91 20.31
CA PRO A 123 -8.57 10.35 19.02
C PRO A 123 -7.32 10.03 18.20
N GLY A 124 -7.40 8.91 17.46
CA GLY A 124 -6.39 8.58 16.47
C GLY A 124 -6.41 9.57 15.32
N ARG A 125 -5.31 9.64 14.58
CA ARG A 125 -5.21 10.49 13.40
C ARG A 125 -5.76 9.82 12.13
N PHE A 126 -5.80 8.48 12.11
CA PHE A 126 -6.37 7.68 11.03
C PHE A 126 -5.88 8.08 9.63
N PHE A 127 -4.59 8.44 9.51
CA PHE A 127 -4.02 8.93 8.26
C PHE A 127 -3.84 7.83 7.21
N TYR A 128 -3.76 6.55 7.59
CA TYR A 128 -3.78 5.46 6.59
C TYR A 128 -5.17 5.27 6.00
N GLU A 129 -6.21 5.42 6.83
CA GLU A 129 -7.60 5.34 6.37
C GLU A 129 -7.94 6.53 5.46
N ALA A 130 -7.54 7.75 5.85
CA ALA A 130 -7.69 8.94 5.02
C ALA A 130 -6.96 8.80 3.68
N ALA A 131 -5.72 8.30 3.68
CA ALA A 131 -4.96 8.09 2.45
C ALA A 131 -5.60 7.01 1.55
N ARG A 132 -6.19 5.96 2.13
CA ARG A 132 -6.95 4.94 1.39
C ARG A 132 -8.17 5.53 0.71
N ALA A 133 -8.89 6.45 1.36
CA ALA A 133 -10.03 7.13 0.76
C ALA A 133 -9.60 8.04 -0.41
N ALA A 134 -8.47 8.74 -0.27
CA ALA A 134 -7.91 9.60 -1.32
C ALA A 134 -7.45 8.81 -2.56
N LEU A 135 -6.97 7.56 -2.37
CA LEU A 135 -6.53 6.70 -3.46
C LEU A 135 -7.65 6.23 -4.41
N ALA A 136 -8.93 6.33 -4.03
CA ALA A 136 -10.03 5.83 -4.85
C ALA A 136 -10.14 6.52 -6.23
N GLY A 137 -9.55 7.71 -6.40
CA GLY A 137 -9.46 8.40 -7.69
C GLY A 137 -8.07 8.36 -8.34
N MET A 138 -7.09 7.70 -7.74
CA MET A 138 -5.67 7.94 -8.01
C MET A 138 -4.99 6.70 -8.61
N GLY A 139 -5.24 6.48 -9.90
CA GLY A 139 -4.58 5.40 -10.63
C GLY A 139 -5.07 5.16 -12.06
N GLN A 140 -5.97 5.99 -12.60
CA GLN A 140 -6.57 5.75 -13.91
C GLN A 140 -5.53 5.75 -15.03
N GLU A 141 -4.72 6.80 -15.19
CA GLU A 141 -3.74 6.88 -16.29
C GLU A 141 -2.76 5.69 -16.35
N GLU A 142 -2.23 5.28 -15.20
CA GLU A 142 -1.25 4.18 -15.13
C GLU A 142 -1.94 2.83 -15.33
N ALA A 143 -3.15 2.65 -14.78
CA ALA A 143 -3.97 1.48 -15.05
C ALA A 143 -4.36 1.40 -16.53
N ASP A 144 -4.66 2.53 -17.17
CA ASP A 144 -4.99 2.64 -18.59
C ASP A 144 -3.81 2.23 -19.45
N ARG A 145 -2.57 2.62 -19.09
CA ARG A 145 -1.36 2.12 -19.78
C ARG A 145 -1.18 0.61 -19.64
N LEU A 146 -1.46 0.05 -18.47
CA LEU A 146 -1.38 -1.40 -18.27
C LEU A 146 -2.47 -2.13 -19.07
N MET A 147 -3.68 -1.57 -19.13
CA MET A 147 -4.77 -2.09 -19.96
C MET A 147 -4.41 -2.01 -21.44
N GLN A 148 -3.83 -0.90 -21.91
CA GLN A 148 -3.41 -0.76 -23.29
C GLN A 148 -2.33 -1.78 -23.66
N LEU A 149 -1.36 -2.03 -22.79
CA LEU A 149 -0.36 -3.08 -23.00
C LEU A 149 -1.01 -4.47 -23.18
N ILE A 150 -2.03 -4.80 -22.38
CA ILE A 150 -2.78 -6.05 -22.52
C ILE A 150 -3.50 -6.11 -23.88
N VAL A 151 -4.16 -5.02 -24.27
CA VAL A 151 -4.85 -4.91 -25.56
C VAL A 151 -3.87 -5.09 -26.70
N ASP A 152 -2.76 -4.37 -26.70
CA ASP A 152 -1.73 -4.45 -27.74
C ASP A 152 -1.18 -5.89 -27.87
N GLY A 153 -0.97 -6.57 -26.74
CA GLY A 153 -0.53 -7.96 -26.71
C GLY A 153 -1.54 -8.92 -27.33
N LEU A 154 -2.82 -8.76 -27.00
CA LEU A 154 -3.93 -9.55 -27.54
C LEU A 154 -4.24 -9.25 -29.02
N GLU A 155 -3.87 -8.07 -29.50
CA GLU A 155 -4.09 -7.66 -30.90
C GLU A 155 -2.90 -7.96 -31.83
N GLY A 156 -1.83 -8.57 -31.33
CA GLY A 156 -0.65 -8.87 -32.16
C GLY A 156 0.22 -7.63 -32.47
N LYS A 157 0.17 -6.61 -31.61
CA LYS A 157 0.78 -5.30 -31.81
C LYS A 157 2.03 -5.03 -30.97
N LEU A 158 2.41 -5.97 -30.09
CA LEU A 158 3.66 -5.89 -29.31
C LEU A 158 4.88 -6.38 -30.08
#